data_AF-A0A162PKA7-F1
#
_entry.id   AF-A0A162PKA7-F1
#
_cell.length_a   1.000
_cell.length_b   1.000
_cell.length_c   1.000
_cell.angle_alpha   90.00
_cell.angle_beta   90.00
_cell.angle_gamma   90.00
#
_symmetry.space_group_name_H-M   'P 1'
#
loop_
_entity.id
_entity.type
_entity.pdbx_description
1 polymer ?
#
loop_
_entity_poly.entity_id
_entity_poly.type
_entity_poly.pdbx_seq_one_letter_code
_entity_poly.pdbx_strand_id
1 'polypeptide(L)'
;MTKSQLEQLFSSESDQLEKLNSMVLQSVEEEKLLTDKLKELEDQNPNFQARIADKVAAFGGSWRFIISFTFFMLLWIAVNIFLLHHPFDPYPFILLNLLLSTIAALQAPVIMMSQNRKEEKDRQRAISDYMINLKSEIEVRNLHNKLDLLITEQMKTLFEIQKSQIEMMENMQDLLIKIKKDPD
;
A
#
# COMPACT_ATOMS: atom_id res chain seq x y z
N MET A 1 6.55 -15.99 51.32
CA MET A 1 7.03 -16.03 49.93
C MET A 1 8.44 -16.62 49.96
N THR A 2 8.59 -17.86 49.51
CA THR A 2 9.86 -18.60 49.59
C THR A 2 10.78 -18.13 48.46
N LYS A 3 12.10 -18.02 48.68
CA LYS A 3 13.08 -17.53 47.67
C LYS A 3 12.89 -18.13 46.28
N SER A 4 12.47 -19.39 46.17
CA SER A 4 12.25 -20.07 44.88
C SER A 4 11.07 -19.52 44.07
N GLN A 5 10.05 -18.92 44.71
CA GLN A 5 8.91 -18.30 44.01
C GLN A 5 9.30 -16.94 43.41
N LEU A 6 10.20 -16.21 44.08
CA LEU A 6 10.72 -14.93 43.61
C LEU A 6 11.65 -15.13 42.40
N GLU A 7 12.50 -16.16 42.44
CA GLU A 7 13.35 -16.55 41.30
C GLU A 7 12.54 -17.03 40.10
N GLN A 8 11.44 -17.77 40.32
CA GLN A 8 10.55 -18.21 39.23
C GLN A 8 9.76 -17.06 38.58
N LEU A 9 9.35 -16.07 39.36
CA LEU A 9 8.69 -14.86 38.84
C LEU A 9 9.65 -14.03 38.01
N PHE A 10 10.85 -13.75 38.54
CA PHE A 10 11.90 -13.02 37.80
C PHE A 10 12.30 -13.74 36.52
N SER A 11 12.49 -15.07 36.56
CA SER A 11 12.85 -15.84 35.36
C SER A 11 11.74 -15.81 34.31
N SER A 12 10.48 -15.84 34.73
CA SER A 12 9.33 -15.78 33.81
C SER A 12 9.16 -14.41 33.17
N GLU A 13 9.40 -13.32 33.92
CA GLU A 13 9.37 -11.96 33.37
C GLU A 13 10.53 -11.73 32.39
N SER A 14 11.73 -12.21 32.70
CA SER A 14 12.87 -12.10 31.79
C SER A 14 12.67 -12.88 30.49
N ASP A 15 12.12 -14.10 30.56
CA ASP A 15 11.79 -14.91 29.38
C ASP A 15 10.70 -14.26 28.52
N GLN A 16 9.72 -13.59 29.14
CA GLN A 16 8.68 -12.84 28.44
C GLN A 16 9.22 -11.58 27.77
N LEU A 17 10.12 -10.86 28.45
CA LEU A 17 10.82 -9.70 27.89
C LEU A 17 11.67 -10.10 26.69
N GLU A 18 12.36 -11.24 26.76
CA GLU A 18 13.17 -11.75 25.65
C GLU A 18 12.30 -12.12 24.44
N LYS A 19 11.16 -12.78 24.66
CA LYS A 19 10.17 -13.07 23.61
C LYS A 19 9.54 -11.81 23.01
N LEU A 20 9.24 -10.81 23.83
CA LEU A 20 8.68 -9.55 23.34
C LEU A 20 9.70 -8.81 22.48
N ASN A 21 10.95 -8.76 22.94
CA ASN A 21 12.04 -8.12 22.21
C ASN A 21 12.30 -8.84 20.87
N SER A 22 12.27 -10.18 20.85
CA SER A 22 12.42 -10.95 19.61
C SER A 22 11.26 -10.72 18.63
N MET A 23 10.01 -10.65 19.10
CA MET A 23 8.85 -10.35 18.25
C MET A 23 8.89 -8.92 17.70
N VAL A 24 9.30 -7.95 18.51
CA VAL A 24 9.47 -6.56 18.07
C VAL A 24 10.58 -6.49 17.02
N LEU A 25 11.74 -7.10 17.26
CA LEU A 25 12.84 -7.15 16.30
C LEU A 25 12.43 -7.79 14.97
N GLN A 26 11.70 -8.90 15.02
CA GLN A 26 11.17 -9.57 13.83
C GLN A 26 10.17 -8.68 13.08
N SER A 27 9.26 -8.01 13.78
CA SER A 27 8.31 -7.08 13.16
C SER A 27 8.98 -5.85 12.53
N VAL A 28 10.05 -5.34 13.14
CA VAL A 28 10.84 -4.23 12.63
C VAL A 28 11.66 -4.65 11.40
N GLU A 29 12.21 -5.86 11.41
CA GLU A 29 12.93 -6.42 10.27
C GLU A 29 12.00 -6.69 9.08
N GLU A 30 10.81 -7.26 9.33
CA GLU A 30 9.76 -7.43 8.33
C GLU A 30 9.30 -6.06 7.78
N GLU A 31 9.08 -5.06 8.63
CA GLU A 31 8.72 -3.70 8.21
C GLU A 31 9.81 -3.08 7.32
N LYS A 32 11.07 -3.25 7.70
CA LYS A 32 12.21 -2.70 6.96
C LYS A 32 12.36 -3.38 5.59
N LEU A 33 12.23 -4.71 5.54
CA LEU A 33 12.25 -5.47 4.29
C LEU A 33 11.11 -5.06 3.34
N LEU A 34 9.90 -4.85 3.87
CA LEU A 34 8.77 -4.38 3.07
C LEU A 34 9.00 -2.95 2.56
N THR A 35 9.56 -2.07 3.40
CA THR A 35 9.86 -0.68 3.04
C THR A 35 10.95 -0.58 1.97
N ASP A 36 12.02 -1.36 2.10
CA ASP A 36 13.10 -1.40 1.10
C ASP A 36 12.60 -1.97 -0.23
N LYS A 37 11.74 -2.99 -0.18
CA LYS A 37 11.13 -3.57 -1.39
C LYS A 37 10.17 -2.59 -2.08
N LEU A 38 9.38 -1.83 -1.32
CA LEU A 38 8.54 -0.74 -1.84
C LEU A 38 9.37 0.32 -2.58
N LYS A 39 10.51 0.71 -1.99
CA LYS A 39 11.41 1.70 -2.58
C LYS A 39 12.06 1.21 -3.88
N GLU A 40 12.41 -0.08 -3.96
CA GLU A 40 12.96 -0.70 -5.17
C GLU A 40 11.95 -0.72 -6.34
N LEU A 41 10.66 -0.86 -6.07
CA LEU A 41 9.61 -0.76 -7.09
C LEU A 41 9.44 0.67 -7.63
N GLU A 42 9.75 1.68 -6.82
CA GLU A 42 9.58 3.09 -7.17
C GLU A 42 10.77 3.66 -7.97
N ASP A 43 12.00 3.18 -7.70
CA ASP A 43 13.24 3.74 -8.26
C ASP A 43 13.57 3.29 -9.70
N GLN A 44 12.66 2.62 -10.41
CA GLN A 44 12.86 2.26 -11.82
C GLN A 44 12.77 3.50 -12.73
N ASN A 45 13.91 4.17 -12.86
CA ASN A 45 14.09 5.37 -13.68
C ASN A 45 13.65 5.12 -15.14
N PRO A 46 12.76 5.93 -15.72
CA PRO A 46 12.25 5.67 -17.06
C PRO A 46 13.34 5.94 -18.10
N ASN A 47 13.70 4.88 -18.81
CA ASN A 47 14.60 4.88 -19.95
C ASN A 47 14.22 5.99 -20.96
N PHE A 48 15.19 6.70 -21.55
CA PHE A 48 14.96 7.87 -22.41
C PHE A 48 13.97 7.60 -23.57
N GLN A 49 14.02 6.39 -24.13
CA GLN A 49 13.12 5.92 -25.19
C GLN A 49 11.66 5.82 -24.71
N ALA A 50 11.44 5.45 -23.45
CA ALA A 50 10.11 5.40 -22.86
C ALA A 50 9.49 6.80 -22.82
N ARG A 51 10.25 7.80 -22.35
CA ARG A 51 9.78 9.20 -22.29
C ARG A 51 9.36 9.75 -23.65
N ILE A 52 10.04 9.35 -24.73
CA ILE A 52 9.67 9.75 -26.09
C ILE A 52 8.35 9.07 -26.51
N ALA A 53 8.21 7.77 -26.28
CA ALA A 53 6.98 7.04 -26.58
C ALA A 53 5.76 7.56 -25.79
N ASP A 54 5.90 7.92 -24.51
CA ASP A 54 4.84 8.59 -23.73
C ASP A 54 4.38 9.89 -24.40
N LYS A 55 5.32 10.74 -24.83
CA LYS A 55 5.00 12.02 -25.47
C LYS A 55 4.29 11.82 -26.81
N VAL A 56 4.75 10.87 -27.63
CA VAL A 56 4.14 10.57 -28.94
C VAL A 56 2.72 10.04 -28.76
N ALA A 57 2.50 9.10 -27.82
CA ALA A 57 1.17 8.57 -27.54
C ALA A 57 0.22 9.64 -26.98
N ALA A 58 0.70 10.50 -26.09
CA ALA A 58 -0.09 11.60 -25.52
C ALA A 58 -0.45 12.67 -26.57
N PHE A 59 0.47 12.94 -27.50
CA PHE A 59 0.24 13.90 -28.59
C PHE A 59 -0.76 13.35 -29.62
N GLY A 60 -0.58 12.10 -30.06
CA GLY A 60 -1.48 11.44 -31.01
C GLY A 60 -2.90 11.22 -30.48
N GLY A 61 -3.06 11.11 -29.15
CA GLY A 61 -4.37 11.00 -28.49
C GLY A 61 -5.06 12.34 -28.17
N SER A 62 -4.47 13.48 -28.51
CA SER A 62 -5.04 14.79 -28.18
C SER A 62 -6.14 15.21 -29.15
N TRP A 63 -7.26 15.71 -28.62
CA TRP A 63 -8.33 16.32 -29.42
C TRP A 63 -7.85 17.47 -30.32
N ARG A 64 -6.86 18.24 -29.88
CA ARG A 64 -6.28 19.34 -30.67
C ARG A 64 -5.51 18.83 -31.89
N PHE A 65 -4.82 17.69 -31.75
CA PHE A 65 -4.09 17.06 -32.85
C PHE A 65 -5.07 16.55 -33.91
N ILE A 66 -6.15 15.87 -33.49
CA ILE A 66 -7.17 15.35 -34.41
C ILE A 66 -7.76 16.48 -35.26
N ILE A 67 -8.18 17.58 -34.63
CA ILE A 67 -8.79 18.73 -35.34
C ILE A 67 -7.79 19.37 -36.32
N SER A 68 -6.56 19.62 -35.88
CA SER A 68 -5.51 20.20 -36.74
C SER A 68 -5.16 19.29 -37.91
N PHE A 69 -5.11 17.97 -37.68
CA PHE A 69 -4.81 16.98 -38.71
C PHE A 69 -5.92 16.89 -39.75
N THR A 70 -7.19 16.87 -39.32
CA THR A 70 -8.34 16.93 -40.24
C THR A 70 -8.35 18.22 -41.05
N PHE A 71 -8.04 19.37 -40.44
CA PHE A 71 -7.95 20.63 -41.16
C PHE A 71 -6.83 20.62 -42.22
N PHE A 72 -5.64 20.11 -41.86
CA PHE A 72 -4.53 19.95 -42.80
C PHE A 72 -4.91 19.06 -44.00
N MET A 73 -5.60 17.94 -43.75
CA MET A 73 -6.10 17.05 -44.79
C MET A 73 -7.06 17.76 -45.76
N LEU A 74 -8.03 18.52 -45.23
CA LEU A 74 -8.97 19.29 -46.05
C LEU A 74 -8.25 20.37 -46.87
N LEU A 75 -7.27 21.06 -46.27
CA LEU A 75 -6.47 22.07 -46.95
C LEU A 75 -5.65 21.43 -48.09
N TRP A 76 -5.03 20.28 -47.86
CA TRP A 76 -4.26 19.55 -48.86
C TRP A 76 -5.11 19.16 -50.07
N ILE A 77 -6.32 18.64 -49.81
CA ILE A 77 -7.29 18.30 -50.85
C ILE A 77 -7.72 19.56 -51.61
N ALA A 78 -8.06 20.65 -50.91
CA ALA A 78 -8.49 21.90 -51.54
C ALA A 78 -7.41 22.51 -52.45
N VAL A 79 -6.15 22.51 -52.02
CA VAL A 79 -5.02 23.02 -52.81
C VAL A 79 -4.81 22.18 -54.08
N ASN A 80 -4.87 20.85 -53.98
CA ASN A 80 -4.67 19.96 -55.13
C ASN A 80 -5.85 19.98 -56.11
N ILE A 81 -7.08 20.21 -55.67
CA ILE A 81 -8.26 20.28 -56.57
C ILE A 81 -8.41 21.65 -57.21
N PHE A 82 -8.34 22.74 -56.42
CA PHE A 82 -8.80 24.06 -56.86
C PHE A 82 -7.69 25.03 -57.22
N LEU A 83 -6.47 24.83 -56.70
CA LEU A 83 -5.43 25.87 -56.72
C LEU A 83 -4.26 25.56 -57.67
N LEU A 84 -4.10 24.30 -58.09
CA LEU A 84 -3.02 23.88 -58.99
C LEU A 84 -3.55 23.55 -60.40
N HIS A 85 -3.00 24.21 -61.42
CA HIS A 85 -3.25 23.87 -62.83
C HIS A 85 -2.65 22.50 -63.22
N HIS A 86 -1.56 22.09 -62.56
CA HIS A 86 -1.00 20.74 -62.60
C HIS A 86 -1.03 20.15 -61.19
N PRO A 87 -2.05 19.35 -60.84
CA PRO A 87 -2.17 18.78 -59.50
C PRO A 87 -0.98 17.86 -59.18
N PHE A 88 -0.36 18.07 -58.02
CA PHE A 88 0.75 17.26 -57.54
C PHE A 88 0.28 15.88 -57.06
N ASP A 89 -0.91 15.81 -56.46
CA ASP A 89 -1.60 14.58 -56.06
C ASP A 89 -3.03 14.57 -56.64
N PRO A 90 -3.21 14.14 -57.91
CA PRO A 90 -4.52 14.09 -58.55
C PRO A 90 -5.45 13.09 -57.85
N TYR A 91 -6.77 13.31 -57.95
CA TYR A 91 -7.76 12.33 -57.50
C TYR A 91 -7.45 10.96 -58.14
N PRO A 92 -7.25 9.88 -57.35
CA PRO A 92 -7.77 9.60 -56.00
C PRO A 92 -6.80 9.84 -54.80
N PHE A 93 -5.82 10.74 -54.90
CA PHE A 93 -4.86 11.11 -53.84
C PHE A 93 -3.95 9.97 -53.34
N ILE A 94 -3.15 9.40 -54.25
CA ILE A 94 -2.32 8.23 -53.95
C ILE A 94 -1.22 8.53 -52.92
N LEU A 95 -0.63 9.72 -52.96
CA LEU A 95 0.44 10.10 -52.04
C LEU A 95 -0.09 10.30 -50.62
N LEU A 96 -1.23 10.99 -50.51
CA LEU A 96 -1.91 11.18 -49.24
C LEU A 96 -2.31 9.84 -48.60
N ASN A 97 -2.85 8.93 -49.40
CA ASN A 97 -3.25 7.60 -48.95
C ASN A 97 -2.05 6.76 -48.47
N LEU A 98 -0.93 6.80 -49.20
CA LEU A 98 0.29 6.10 -48.81
C LEU A 98 0.85 6.62 -47.47
N LEU A 99 0.86 7.94 -47.31
CA LEU A 99 1.35 8.60 -46.10
C LEU A 99 0.47 8.26 -44.89
N LEU A 100 -0.86 8.35 -45.05
CA LEU A 100 -1.82 7.95 -44.01
C LEU A 100 -1.66 6.48 -43.61
N SER A 101 -1.52 5.58 -44.59
CA SER A 101 -1.38 4.15 -44.34
C SER A 101 -0.12 3.85 -43.53
N THR A 102 0.99 4.53 -43.83
CA THR A 102 2.26 4.36 -43.11
C THR A 102 2.16 4.92 -41.68
N ILE A 103 1.52 6.07 -41.48
CA ILE A 103 1.28 6.64 -40.15
C ILE A 103 0.41 5.70 -39.31
N ALA A 104 -0.69 5.20 -39.88
CA ALA A 104 -1.60 4.28 -39.20
C ALA A 104 -0.91 2.96 -38.82
N ALA A 105 -0.06 2.41 -39.70
CA ALA A 105 0.71 1.20 -39.42
C ALA A 105 1.68 1.38 -38.24
N LEU A 106 2.34 2.54 -38.13
CA LEU A 106 3.21 2.86 -36.99
C LEU A 106 2.43 3.20 -35.71
N GLN A 107 1.17 3.61 -35.83
CA GLN A 107 0.33 4.01 -34.71
C GLN A 107 -0.01 2.82 -33.79
N ALA A 108 -0.36 1.66 -34.33
CA ALA A 108 -0.76 0.50 -33.53
C ALA A 108 0.34 -0.02 -32.58
N PRO A 109 1.61 -0.21 -33.01
CA PRO A 109 2.70 -0.57 -32.11
C PRO A 109 3.00 0.51 -31.05
N VAL A 110 2.94 1.79 -31.40
CA VAL A 110 3.16 2.88 -30.45
C VAL A 110 2.08 2.92 -29.38
N ILE A 111 0.82 2.71 -29.77
CA ILE A 111 -0.30 2.56 -28.84
C ILE A 111 -0.07 1.35 -27.93
N MET A 112 0.26 0.19 -28.50
CA MET A 112 0.53 -1.04 -27.73
C MET A 112 1.70 -0.87 -26.75
N MET A 113 2.79 -0.23 -27.17
CA MET A 113 3.91 0.11 -26.27
C MET A 113 3.49 1.04 -25.13
N SER A 114 2.60 2.01 -25.41
CA SER A 114 2.07 2.91 -24.38
C SER A 114 1.11 2.19 -23.42
N GLN A 115 0.34 1.21 -23.92
CA GLN A 115 -0.58 0.38 -23.14
C GLN A 115 0.21 -0.57 -22.22
N ASN A 116 1.14 -1.37 -22.75
CA ASN A 116 1.98 -2.27 -21.96
C ASN A 116 2.70 -1.53 -20.81
N ARG A 117 3.11 -0.28 -21.04
CA ARG A 117 3.76 0.55 -20.02
C ARG A 117 2.78 1.06 -18.96
N LYS A 118 1.55 1.41 -19.34
CA LYS A 118 0.51 1.77 -18.37
C LYS A 118 0.17 0.56 -17.51
N GLU A 119 -0.02 -0.61 -18.12
CA GLU A 119 -0.29 -1.87 -17.41
C GLU A 119 0.84 -2.22 -16.43
N GLU A 120 2.10 -2.05 -16.83
CA GLU A 120 3.23 -2.27 -15.91
C GLU A 120 3.18 -1.31 -14.71
N LYS A 121 2.94 -0.01 -14.94
CA LYS A 121 2.79 0.97 -13.85
C LYS A 121 1.60 0.66 -12.96
N ASP A 122 0.48 0.27 -13.54
CA ASP A 122 -0.74 -0.08 -12.80
C ASP A 122 -0.52 -1.36 -11.97
N ARG A 123 0.22 -2.34 -12.51
CA ARG A 123 0.66 -3.54 -11.77
C ARG A 123 1.55 -3.17 -10.59
N GLN A 124 2.55 -2.30 -10.78
CA GLN A 124 3.42 -1.87 -9.68
C GLN A 124 2.65 -1.12 -8.60
N ARG A 125 1.72 -0.25 -8.98
CA ARG A 125 0.82 0.43 -8.05
C ARG A 125 -0.03 -0.57 -7.26
N ALA A 126 -0.63 -1.54 -7.93
CA ALA A 126 -1.43 -2.58 -7.27
C ALA A 126 -0.62 -3.41 -6.27
N ILE A 127 0.64 -3.74 -6.60
CA ILE A 127 1.55 -4.43 -5.68
C ILE A 127 1.88 -3.55 -4.47
N SER A 128 2.18 -2.26 -4.69
CA SER A 128 2.44 -1.30 -3.62
C SER A 128 1.23 -1.17 -2.68
N ASP A 129 0.03 -0.99 -3.25
CA ASP A 129 -1.21 -0.88 -2.49
C ASP A 129 -1.48 -2.15 -1.67
N TYR A 130 -1.23 -3.33 -2.24
CA TYR A 130 -1.32 -4.61 -1.54
C TYR A 130 -0.35 -4.68 -0.34
N MET A 131 0.90 -4.27 -0.51
CA MET A 131 1.89 -4.27 0.58
C MET A 131 1.51 -3.28 1.70
N ILE A 132 1.00 -2.09 1.36
CA ILE A 132 0.53 -1.12 2.36
C ILE A 132 -0.66 -1.69 3.14
N ASN A 133 -1.59 -2.36 2.46
CA ASN A 133 -2.72 -3.01 3.11
C ASN A 133 -2.26 -4.12 4.07
N LEU A 134 -1.36 -4.98 3.61
CA LEU A 134 -0.78 -6.04 4.43
C LEU A 134 -0.05 -5.48 5.67
N LYS A 135 0.72 -4.40 5.50
CA LYS A 135 1.38 -3.71 6.61
C LYS A 135 0.35 -3.21 7.63
N SER A 136 -0.71 -2.57 7.15
CA SER A 136 -1.80 -2.06 8.01
C SER A 136 -2.48 -3.20 8.77
N GLU A 137 -2.70 -4.34 8.12
CA GLU A 137 -3.29 -5.53 8.76
C GLU A 137 -2.40 -6.09 9.87
N ILE A 138 -1.09 -6.18 9.62
CA ILE A 138 -0.10 -6.62 10.63
C ILE A 138 -0.07 -5.65 11.81
N GLU A 139 -0.10 -4.34 11.56
CA GLU A 139 -0.09 -3.32 12.60
C GLU A 139 -1.36 -3.40 13.49
N VAL A 140 -2.53 -3.58 12.88
CA VAL A 140 -3.80 -3.77 13.61
C VAL A 140 -3.80 -5.06 14.43
N ARG A 141 -3.24 -6.15 13.89
CA ARG A 141 -3.08 -7.42 14.62
C ARG A 141 -2.14 -7.26 15.82
N ASN A 142 -1.03 -6.56 15.65
CA ASN A 142 -0.09 -6.28 16.73
C ASN A 142 -0.72 -5.41 17.82
N LEU A 143 -1.54 -4.43 17.44
CA LEU A 143 -2.30 -3.61 18.38
C LEU A 143 -3.28 -4.47 19.18
N HIS A 144 -4.01 -5.39 18.52
CA HIS A 144 -4.91 -6.33 19.18
C HIS A 144 -4.17 -7.20 20.21
N ASN A 145 -3.03 -7.80 19.83
CA ASN A 145 -2.26 -8.65 20.74
C ASN A 145 -1.79 -7.89 22.00
N LYS A 146 -1.37 -6.63 21.83
CA LYS A 146 -1.00 -5.76 22.98
C LYS A 146 -2.20 -5.46 23.87
N LEU A 147 -3.36 -5.21 23.26
CA LEU A 147 -4.60 -4.92 23.97
C LEU A 147 -5.07 -6.14 24.78
N ASP A 148 -5.00 -7.34 24.21
CA ASP A 148 -5.34 -8.60 24.89
C ASP A 148 -4.43 -8.87 26.10
N LEU A 149 -3.13 -8.59 25.96
CA LEU A 149 -2.17 -8.67 27.07
C LEU A 149 -2.53 -7.71 28.21
N LEU A 150 -2.77 -6.43 27.89
CA LEU A 150 -3.14 -5.41 28.88
C LEU A 150 -4.46 -5.74 29.59
N ILE A 151 -5.46 -6.21 28.86
CA ILE A 151 -6.75 -6.64 29.44
C ILE A 151 -6.53 -7.81 30.40
N THR A 152 -5.71 -8.78 30.02
CA THR A 152 -5.41 -9.94 30.86
C THR A 152 -4.72 -9.52 32.17
N GLU A 153 -3.76 -8.60 32.12
CA GLU A 153 -3.12 -8.05 33.32
C GLU A 153 -4.08 -7.27 34.21
N GLN A 154 -4.93 -6.42 33.64
CA GLN A 154 -5.92 -5.70 34.42
C GLN A 154 -6.93 -6.64 35.09
N MET A 155 -7.36 -7.69 34.39
CA MET A 155 -8.22 -8.73 34.98
C MET A 155 -7.57 -9.41 36.18
N LYS A 156 -6.30 -9.81 36.07
CA LYS A 156 -5.56 -10.39 37.21
C LYS A 156 -5.50 -9.44 38.40
N THR A 157 -5.17 -8.18 38.14
CA THR A 157 -5.10 -7.12 39.17
C THR A 157 -6.46 -6.93 39.86
N LEU A 158 -7.55 -6.91 39.10
CA LEU A 158 -8.90 -6.82 39.65
C LEU A 158 -9.25 -8.04 40.52
N PHE A 159 -8.88 -9.25 40.12
CA PHE A 159 -9.08 -10.45 40.92
C PHE A 159 -8.29 -10.41 42.23
N GLU A 160 -7.04 -9.96 42.21
CA GLU A 160 -6.22 -9.81 43.43
C GLU A 160 -6.82 -8.79 44.39
N ILE A 161 -7.28 -7.64 43.89
CA ILE A 161 -7.97 -6.63 44.70
C ILE A 161 -9.25 -7.21 45.30
N GLN A 162 -10.09 -7.91 44.52
CA GLN A 162 -11.30 -8.55 45.04
C GLN A 162 -10.99 -9.60 46.11
N LYS A 163 -9.97 -10.43 45.91
CA LYS A 163 -9.55 -11.42 46.90
C LYS A 163 -9.12 -10.75 48.20
N SER A 164 -8.32 -9.69 48.13
CA SER A 164 -7.90 -8.92 49.31
C SER A 164 -9.09 -8.29 50.04
N GLN A 165 -10.09 -7.79 49.30
CA GLN A 165 -11.34 -7.28 49.90
C GLN A 165 -12.12 -8.39 50.63
N ILE A 166 -12.19 -9.60 50.07
CA ILE A 166 -12.85 -10.75 50.71
C ILE A 166 -12.11 -11.15 52.00
N GLU A 167 -10.79 -11.30 51.95
CA GLU A 167 -9.98 -11.60 53.16
C GLU A 167 -10.16 -10.53 54.25
N MET A 168 -10.26 -9.25 53.86
CA MET A 168 -10.51 -8.18 54.82
C MET A 168 -11.93 -8.25 55.41
N MET A 169 -12.95 -8.62 54.61
CA MET A 169 -14.31 -8.87 55.10
C MET A 169 -14.37 -10.06 56.07
N GLU A 170 -13.65 -11.14 55.80
CA GLU A 170 -13.55 -12.29 56.70
C GLU A 170 -12.89 -11.91 58.03
N ASN A 171 -11.75 -11.21 57.98
CA ASN A 171 -11.08 -10.72 59.17
C ASN A 171 -11.99 -9.77 59.99
N MET A 172 -12.75 -8.90 59.33
CA MET A 172 -13.73 -8.03 60.00
C MET A 172 -14.86 -8.84 60.65
N GLN A 173 -15.39 -9.87 59.98
CA GLN A 173 -16.39 -10.76 60.58
C GLN A 173 -15.85 -11.47 61.82
N ASP A 174 -14.63 -12.00 61.77
CA ASP A 174 -14.00 -12.69 62.89
C ASP A 174 -13.76 -11.75 64.08
N LEU A 175 -13.35 -10.51 63.82
CA LEU A 175 -13.24 -9.48 64.87
C LEU A 175 -14.60 -9.17 65.50
N LEU A 176 -15.66 -9.02 64.70
CA LEU A 176 -17.01 -8.81 65.20
C LEU A 176 -17.52 -10.00 66.04
N ILE A 177 -17.21 -11.23 65.61
CA ILE A 177 -17.56 -12.44 66.36
C ILE A 177 -16.81 -12.51 67.70
N LYS A 178 -15.51 -12.17 67.71
CA LYS A 178 -14.72 -12.10 68.95
C LYS A 178 -15.27 -11.06 69.92
N ILE A 179 -15.57 -9.85 69.44
CA ILE A 179 -16.16 -8.78 70.25
C ILE A 179 -17.53 -9.21 70.80
N LYS A 180 -18.34 -9.95 70.03
CA LYS A 180 -19.64 -10.46 70.51
C LYS A 180 -19.51 -11.59 71.53
N LYS A 181 -18.35 -12.27 71.62
CA LYS A 181 -18.10 -13.42 72.48
C LYS A 181 -17.46 -13.05 73.82
N ASP A 182 -16.89 -11.85 73.94
CA ASP A 182 -16.47 -11.20 75.19
C ASP A 182 -17.45 -10.07 75.53
N PRO A 183 -18.59 -10.37 76.18
CA PRO A 183 -19.40 -9.34 76.79
C PRO A 183 -18.81 -9.09 78.19
N ASP A 184 -18.06 -8.00 78.35
CA ASP A 184 -17.98 -7.37 79.67
C ASP A 184 -19.39 -7.04 80.19
#